data_AF-A0A3B1BIV2-F1
#
_entry.id   AF-A0A3B1BIV2-F1
#
_cell.length_a   1.000
_cell.length_b   1.000
_cell.length_c   1.000
_cell.angle_alpha   90.00
_cell.angle_beta   90.00
_cell.angle_gamma   90.00
#
_symmetry.space_group_name_H-M   'P 1'
#
loop_
_entity.id
_entity.type
_entity.pdbx_description
1 polymer ?
#
loop_
_entity_poly.entity_id
_entity_poly.type
_entity_poly.pdbx_seq_one_letter_code
_entity_poly.pdbx_strand_id
1 'polypeptide(L)' 'MRTATNFQLQLGELDITNIKFDPRSRDDIPQLLRGLQYLYSDNTLREKIFQVLEKLSP' A
#
# COMPACT_ATOMS: atom_id res chain seq x y z
N MET A 1 6.44 -13.81 11.91
CA MET A 1 5.19 -14.28 11.30
C MET A 1 4.52 -13.09 10.63
N ARG A 2 4.05 -13.26 9.39
CA ARG A 2 3.25 -12.24 8.72
C ARG A 2 1.86 -12.27 9.35
N THR A 3 1.49 -11.26 10.13
CA THR A 3 0.17 -11.20 10.75
C THR A 3 -0.86 -10.80 9.69
N ALA A 4 -1.94 -11.57 9.54
CA ALA A 4 -3.04 -11.17 8.69
C ALA A 4 -3.67 -9.90 9.28
N THR A 5 -3.63 -8.80 8.52
CA THR A 5 -4.24 -7.54 8.93
C THR A 5 -5.75 -7.69 8.86
N ASN A 6 -6.48 -7.20 9.87
CA ASN A 6 -7.94 -7.18 9.83
C ASN A 6 -8.38 -6.18 8.73
N PHE A 7 -9.21 -6.63 7.79
CA PHE A 7 -9.68 -5.77 6.69
C PHE A 7 -10.75 -4.77 7.15
N GLN A 8 -11.34 -4.97 8.32
CA GLN A 8 -12.31 -4.05 8.89
C GLN A 8 -11.59 -2.89 9.58
N LEU A 9 -11.84 -1.67 9.11
CA LEU A 9 -11.39 -0.45 9.77
C LEU A 9 -12.08 -0.28 11.13
N GLN A 10 -11.31 0.17 12.11
CA GLN A 10 -11.79 0.58 13.42
C GLN A 10 -12.27 2.03 13.40
N LEU A 11 -13.02 2.42 14.43
CA LEU A 11 -13.47 3.80 14.59
C LEU A 11 -12.27 4.75 14.68
N GLY A 12 -12.22 5.73 13.79
CA GLY A 12 -11.12 6.70 13.70
C GLY A 12 -10.01 6.30 12.73
N GLU A 13 -10.05 5.10 12.16
CA GLU A 13 -9.15 4.72 11.08
C GLU A 13 -9.63 5.22 9.72
N LEU A 14 -8.67 5.45 8.82
CA LEU A 14 -8.93 5.85 7.44
C LEU A 14 -8.31 4.81 6.51
N ASP A 15 -9.07 4.43 5.48
CA ASP A 15 -8.54 3.60 4.41
C ASP A 15 -7.32 4.29 3.77
N ILE A 16 -6.24 3.55 3.55
CA ILE A 16 -5.03 4.08 2.90
C ILE A 16 -5.34 4.69 1.53
N THR A 17 -6.30 4.16 0.78
CA THR A 17 -6.74 4.68 -0.53
C THR A 17 -7.34 6.09 -0.44
N ASN A 18 -7.82 6.48 0.75
CA ASN A 18 -8.43 7.79 1.00
C ASN A 18 -7.44 8.85 1.53
N ILE A 19 -6.19 8.46 1.83
CA ILE A 19 -5.16 9.41 2.28
C ILE A 19 -4.78 10.36 1.12
N LYS A 20 -4.81 11.67 1.38
CA LYS A 20 -4.43 12.69 0.40
C LYS A 20 -3.02 13.19 0.69
N PHE A 21 -2.12 13.00 -0.27
CA PHE A 21 -0.76 13.54 -0.20
C PHE A 21 -0.65 14.83 -1.01
N ASP A 22 0.07 15.82 -0.50
CA ASP A 22 0.36 17.04 -1.25
C ASP A 22 1.28 16.74 -2.44
N PRO A 23 0.86 16.96 -3.69
CA PRO A 23 1.71 16.77 -4.86
C PRO A 23 2.90 17.73 -4.92
N ARG A 24 2.86 18.85 -4.19
CA ARG A 24 3.93 19.86 -4.11
C ARG A 24 4.89 19.66 -2.95
N SER A 25 4.66 18.65 -2.10
CA SER A 25 5.61 18.32 -1.05
C SER A 25 6.97 17.99 -1.68
N ARG A 26 8.02 18.61 -1.14
CA ARG A 26 9.42 18.38 -1.52
C ARG A 26 10.07 17.28 -0.69
N ASP A 27 9.36 16.76 0.30
CA ASP A 27 9.84 15.64 1.11
C ASP A 27 9.69 14.34 0.32
N ASP A 28 10.60 13.41 0.55
CA ASP A 28 10.59 12.12 -0.14
C ASP A 28 9.50 11.19 0.43
N ILE A 29 9.09 11.39 1.69
CA ILE A 29 8.13 10.52 2.37
C ILE A 29 6.76 10.49 1.65
N PRO A 30 6.11 11.63 1.34
CA PRO A 30 4.86 11.62 0.58
C PRO A 30 4.97 10.96 -0.79
N GLN A 31 6.12 11.08 -1.46
CA GLN A 31 6.35 10.41 -2.73
C GLN A 31 6.39 8.89 -2.58
N LEU A 32 7.16 8.38 -1.60
CA LEU A 32 7.24 6.95 -1.31
C LEU A 32 5.87 6.38 -0.92
N LEU A 33 5.16 7.07 -0.03
CA LEU A 33 3.85 6.65 0.46
C LEU A 33 2.79 6.63 -0.66
N ARG A 34 2.83 7.57 -1.62
CA ARG A 34 1.99 7.51 -2.82
C ARG A 34 2.24 6.24 -3.64
N GLY A 35 3.51 5.85 -3.80
CA GLY A 35 3.85 4.60 -4.47
C GLY A 35 3.25 3.40 -3.76
N LEU A 36 3.41 3.32 -2.43
CA LEU A 36 2.83 2.25 -1.62
C LEU A 36 1.29 2.25 -1.63
N GLN A 37 0.67 3.42 -1.59
CA GLN A 37 -0.78 3.59 -1.74
C GLN A 37 -1.26 3.06 -3.09
N TYR A 38 -0.53 3.33 -4.18
CA TYR A 38 -0.88 2.82 -5.50
C TYR A 38 -0.76 1.30 -5.58
N LEU A 39 0.34 0.72 -5.07
CA LEU A 39 0.52 -0.74 -4.97
C LEU A 39 -0.56 -1.40 -4.11
N TYR A 40 -1.10 -0.68 -3.12
CA TYR A 40 -2.20 -1.15 -2.32
C TYR A 40 -3.54 -1.04 -3.08
N SER A 41 -3.81 0.06 -3.76
CA SER A 41 -5.13 0.34 -4.34
C SER A 41 -5.44 -0.52 -5.57
N ASP A 42 -4.42 -0.87 -6.35
CA ASP A 42 -4.57 -1.70 -7.54
C ASP A 42 -4.38 -3.19 -7.21
N ASN A 43 -5.49 -3.91 -7.05
CA ASN A 43 -5.48 -5.35 -6.76
C ASN A 43 -4.78 -6.18 -7.84
N THR A 44 -4.95 -5.83 -9.12
CA THR A 44 -4.34 -6.56 -10.24
C THR A 44 -2.82 -6.38 -10.24
N LEU A 45 -2.34 -5.16 -10.00
CA LEU A 45 -0.91 -4.90 -9.85
C LEU A 45 -0.34 -5.63 -8.63
N ARG A 46 -1.05 -5.58 -7.50
CA ARG A 46 -0.66 -6.25 -6.27
C ARG A 46 -0.50 -7.76 -6.46
N GLU A 47 -1.46 -8.40 -7.12
CA GLU A 47 -1.39 -9.83 -7.45
C GLU A 47 -0.16 -10.15 -8.30
N LYS A 48 0.12 -9.37 -9.34
CA LYS A 48 1.32 -9.54 -10.18
C LYS A 48 2.60 -9.43 -9.36
N ILE A 49 2.67 -8.48 -8.43
CA ILE A 49 3.83 -8.33 -7.54
C ILE A 49 3.99 -9.55 -6.64
N PHE A 50 2.91 -10.06 -6.06
CA PHE A 50 2.98 -11.26 -5.23
C PHE A 50 3.41 -12.49 -6.02
N GLN A 51 2.96 -12.66 -7.27
CA GLN A 51 3.44 -13.73 -8.15
C GLN A 51 4.95 -13.63 -8.43
N VAL A 52 5.51 -12.42 -8.53
CA VAL A 52 6.96 -12.23 -8.68
C VAL A 52 7.68 -12.58 -7.37
N LEU A 53 7.18 -12.09 -6.24
CA LEU A 53 7.78 -12.35 -4.92
C LEU A 53 7.77 -13.83 -4.56
N GLU A 54 6.72 -14.57 -4.94
CA GLU A 54 6.64 -16.02 -4.73
C GLU A 54 7.77 -16.77 -5.44
N LYS A 55 8.16 -16.32 -6.65
CA LYS A 55 9.29 -16.91 -7.40
C LYS A 55 10.66 -16.58 -6.80
N LEU A 56 10.74 -15.55 -5.95
CA LEU A 56 11.96 -15.11 -5.29
C LEU A 56 12.11 -15.69 -3.88
N SER A 57 11.04 -16.26 -3.32
CA SER A 57 11.10 -16.99 -2.07
C SER A 57 11.86 -18.32 -2.30
N PRO A 58 12.86 -18.67 -1.48
CA PRO A 58 13.50 -19.98 -1.52
C PRO A 58 12.52 -21.11 -1.17
#